data_AF-B7IEH6-F1
#
_entry.id   AF-B7IEH6-F1
#
_cell.length_a   1.000
_cell.length_b   1.000
_cell.length_c   1.000
_cell.angle_alpha   90.00
_cell.angle_beta   90.00
_cell.angle_gamma   90.00
#
_symmetry.space_group_name_H-M   'P 1'
#
loop_
_entity.id
_entity.type
_entity.pdbx_description
1 polymer ?
#
loop_
_entity_poly.entity_id
_entity_poly.type
_entity_poly.pdbx_seq_one_letter_code
_entity_poly.pdbx_strand_id
1 'polypeptide(L)'
;MKRLLSVFLIVIVFLGFSFTLEDMLNNENMFVILYESLTKNNGKDGSSWVSVNGLVYDLSDVKAWASGMHANGRFKAGKEYTYEIYSISPHGKAIVEKYKPIGILGFTIEDLKKFNSEKFLISYEGIVYDVTNSKTWKEKIGFNLENKEVTYFIKEKKYSDFTTWDNVYQVGILIIPYRDLSMYNGKNGMKAYVAVEGKIYDVSYSKRWKNGNHLNKHSAGEELTYEIIKFSPHGMKKLDNVFKIGYLVFQKNENYTIKENKVFKNGYLIGYCNAPQKIGQKLRNFCKT
;
A
#
# COMPACT_ATOMS: atom_id res chain seq x y z
N MET A 1 24.91 -52.29 17.12
CA MET A 1 24.83 -50.89 16.60
C MET A 1 23.70 -50.81 15.57
N LYS A 2 22.51 -50.35 15.97
CA LYS A 2 21.43 -49.97 15.03
C LYS A 2 21.34 -48.45 15.07
N ARG A 3 21.76 -47.76 14.00
CA ARG A 3 21.49 -46.32 13.84
C ARG A 3 20.09 -46.21 13.25
N LEU A 4 19.11 -45.80 14.06
CA LEU A 4 17.86 -45.26 13.55
C LEU A 4 18.17 -43.96 12.81
N LEU A 5 17.96 -43.92 11.50
CA LEU A 5 17.80 -42.66 10.79
C LEU A 5 16.44 -42.08 11.19
N SER A 6 16.44 -41.13 12.12
CA SER A 6 15.28 -40.29 12.37
C SER A 6 15.12 -39.35 11.17
N VAL A 7 14.28 -39.74 10.22
CA VAL A 7 13.79 -38.84 9.17
C VAL A 7 12.85 -37.85 9.85
N PHE A 8 13.34 -36.63 10.09
CA PHE A 8 12.47 -35.51 10.45
C PHE A 8 11.62 -35.17 9.23
N LEU A 9 10.43 -35.77 9.16
CA LEU A 9 9.38 -35.31 8.27
C LEU A 9 8.91 -33.96 8.82
N ILE A 10 9.45 -32.87 8.27
CA ILE A 10 8.92 -31.52 8.53
C ILE A 10 7.54 -31.49 7.86
N VAL A 11 6.51 -31.82 8.63
CA VAL A 11 5.13 -31.56 8.26
C VAL A 11 4.97 -30.04 8.30
N ILE A 12 5.19 -29.40 7.14
CA ILE A 12 4.76 -28.02 6.93
C ILE A 12 3.25 -28.08 6.90
N VAL A 13 2.63 -27.85 8.07
CA VAL A 13 1.20 -27.59 8.14
C VAL A 13 0.98 -26.28 7.37
N PHE A 14 0.48 -26.41 6.13
CA PHE A 14 -0.03 -25.27 5.36
C PHE A 14 -1.32 -24.79 6.04
N LEU A 15 -1.17 -24.08 7.16
CA LEU A 15 -2.19 -23.16 7.62
C LEU A 15 -2.25 -22.06 6.57
N GLY A 16 -3.40 -21.93 5.91
CA GLY A 16 -3.70 -20.76 5.10
C GLY A 16 -3.62 -19.53 5.99
N PHE A 17 -2.44 -18.92 6.04
CA PHE A 17 -2.26 -17.64 6.70
C PHE A 17 -3.08 -16.63 5.90
N SER A 18 -4.24 -16.26 6.46
CA SER A 18 -4.84 -14.96 6.19
C SER A 18 -3.95 -13.91 6.84
N PHE A 19 -2.78 -13.65 6.25
CA PHE A 19 -1.96 -12.51 6.67
C PHE A 19 -2.79 -11.25 6.47
N THR A 20 -3.06 -10.52 7.55
CA THR A 20 -3.62 -9.19 7.40
C THR A 20 -2.54 -8.26 6.84
N LEU A 21 -2.94 -7.18 6.18
CA LEU A 21 -1.98 -6.17 5.75
C LEU A 21 -1.15 -5.64 6.95
N GLU A 22 -1.76 -5.56 8.13
CA GLU A 22 -1.07 -5.20 9.36
C GLU A 22 0.05 -6.21 9.67
N ASP A 23 -0.22 -7.51 9.59
CA ASP A 23 0.78 -8.57 9.79
C ASP A 23 1.91 -8.49 8.76
N MET A 24 1.57 -8.22 7.50
CA MET A 24 2.54 -8.03 6.41
C MET A 24 3.45 -6.83 6.66
N LEU A 25 2.86 -5.69 6.99
CA LEU A 25 3.59 -4.46 7.34
C LEU A 25 4.44 -4.63 8.61
N ASN A 26 4.06 -5.57 9.47
CA ASN A 26 4.74 -5.84 10.73
C ASN A 26 5.93 -6.81 10.61
N ASN A 27 6.11 -7.47 9.47
CA ASN A 27 7.17 -8.44 9.23
C ASN A 27 8.52 -7.75 8.95
N GLU A 28 9.60 -8.19 9.62
CA GLU A 28 10.94 -7.66 9.43
C GLU A 28 11.43 -7.89 7.98
N ASN A 29 11.89 -6.84 7.31
CA ASN A 29 12.43 -6.83 5.93
C ASN A 29 11.42 -6.74 4.75
N MET A 30 10.17 -6.29 4.95
CA MET A 30 9.23 -6.02 3.86
C MET A 30 9.23 -4.55 3.39
N PHE A 31 9.65 -4.32 2.15
CA PHE A 31 9.70 -3.00 1.51
C PHE A 31 8.36 -2.54 0.96
N VAL A 32 8.12 -1.22 0.90
CA VAL A 32 7.18 -0.69 -0.09
C VAL A 32 7.92 -0.55 -1.42
N ILE A 33 7.53 -1.36 -2.40
CA ILE A 33 8.03 -1.33 -3.77
C ILE A 33 6.99 -0.60 -4.62
N LEU A 34 7.39 0.53 -5.22
CA LEU A 34 6.50 1.27 -6.11
C LEU A 34 6.11 0.40 -7.31
N TYR A 35 4.88 0.54 -7.78
CA TYR A 35 4.43 -0.08 -9.01
C TYR A 35 5.34 0.24 -10.20
N GLU A 36 5.81 1.48 -10.33
CA GLU A 36 6.80 1.84 -11.36
C GLU A 36 8.13 1.08 -11.23
N SER A 37 8.55 0.74 -10.01
CA SER A 37 9.75 -0.08 -9.80
C SER A 37 9.52 -1.53 -10.20
N LEU A 38 8.32 -2.08 -9.95
CA LEU A 38 7.94 -3.39 -10.46
C LEU A 38 8.06 -3.41 -12.00
N THR A 39 7.44 -2.46 -12.70
CA THR A 39 7.41 -2.46 -14.18
C THR A 39 8.79 -2.30 -14.83
N LYS A 40 9.73 -1.59 -14.18
CA LYS A 40 11.13 -1.47 -14.63
C LYS A 40 11.91 -2.78 -14.49
N ASN A 41 11.61 -3.58 -13.46
CA ASN A 41 12.24 -4.89 -13.23
C ASN A 41 11.52 -5.99 -14.03
N ASN A 42 11.54 -5.83 -15.36
CA ASN A 42 10.89 -6.69 -16.32
C ASN A 42 11.80 -7.78 -16.92
N GLY A 43 12.99 -7.97 -16.35
CA GLY A 43 13.97 -8.96 -16.79
C GLY A 43 14.72 -8.66 -18.10
N LYS A 44 14.49 -7.50 -18.74
CA LYS A 44 15.28 -7.09 -19.92
C LYS A 44 16.64 -6.47 -19.56
N ASP A 45 16.65 -5.61 -18.54
CA ASP A 45 17.81 -4.81 -18.16
C ASP A 45 18.23 -5.01 -16.68
N GLY A 46 17.75 -6.08 -16.04
CA GLY A 46 17.95 -6.27 -14.61
C GLY A 46 17.08 -7.39 -14.03
N SER A 47 16.58 -7.18 -12.82
CA SER A 47 15.84 -8.20 -12.09
C SER A 47 14.51 -8.57 -12.76
N SER A 48 14.08 -9.81 -12.52
CA SER A 48 12.79 -10.35 -12.96
C SER A 48 11.79 -10.36 -11.81
N TRP A 49 11.06 -9.27 -11.62
CA TRP A 49 10.10 -9.16 -10.52
C TRP A 49 8.67 -9.48 -10.96
N VAL A 50 7.88 -10.08 -10.09
CA VAL A 50 6.43 -10.21 -10.27
C VAL A 50 5.73 -9.86 -8.97
N SER A 51 4.46 -9.49 -9.03
CA SER A 51 3.64 -9.36 -7.82
C SER A 51 2.41 -10.24 -7.84
N VAL A 52 2.08 -10.79 -6.66
CA VAL A 52 0.89 -11.61 -6.42
C VAL A 52 0.39 -11.32 -5.00
N ASN A 53 -0.91 -11.11 -4.86
CA ASN A 53 -1.60 -10.76 -3.62
C ASN A 53 -0.96 -9.56 -2.89
N GLY A 54 -0.57 -8.54 -3.65
CA GLY A 54 0.12 -7.36 -3.14
C GLY A 54 1.56 -7.58 -2.66
N LEU A 55 2.11 -8.78 -2.80
CA LEU A 55 3.52 -9.08 -2.52
C LEU A 55 4.34 -9.09 -3.80
N VAL A 56 5.55 -8.55 -3.74
CA VAL A 56 6.53 -8.58 -4.83
C VAL A 56 7.56 -9.67 -4.56
N TYR A 57 7.89 -10.43 -5.60
CA TYR A 57 8.85 -11.53 -5.57
C TYR A 57 9.94 -11.28 -6.59
N ASP A 58 11.19 -11.46 -6.17
CA ASP A 58 12.33 -11.49 -7.08
C ASP A 58 12.54 -12.91 -7.60
N LEU A 59 12.37 -13.09 -8.91
CA LEU A 59 12.52 -14.37 -9.60
C LEU A 59 13.78 -14.40 -10.49
N SER A 60 14.72 -13.46 -10.30
CA SER A 60 15.93 -13.35 -11.13
C SER A 60 16.76 -14.62 -11.13
N ASP A 61 16.86 -15.31 -10.00
CA ASP A 61 17.62 -16.56 -9.86
C ASP A 61 16.81 -17.82 -10.24
N VAL A 62 15.55 -17.64 -10.65
CA VAL A 62 14.69 -18.75 -11.05
C VAL A 62 14.90 -19.02 -12.53
N LYS A 63 15.53 -20.14 -12.88
CA LYS A 63 15.84 -20.54 -14.27
C LYS A 63 14.65 -20.40 -15.23
N ALA A 64 13.43 -20.70 -14.77
CA ALA A 64 12.21 -20.58 -15.57
C ALA A 64 11.76 -19.14 -15.89
N TRP A 65 12.45 -18.14 -15.33
CA TRP A 65 12.26 -16.69 -15.50
C TRP A 65 13.55 -15.99 -15.97
N ALA A 66 14.58 -16.74 -16.38
CA ALA A 66 15.89 -16.19 -16.74
C ALA A 66 15.85 -15.18 -17.91
N SER A 67 14.83 -15.24 -18.76
CA SER A 67 14.61 -14.29 -19.85
C SER A 67 13.55 -13.22 -19.54
N GLY A 68 13.19 -13.05 -18.26
CA GLY A 68 12.07 -12.20 -17.84
C GLY A 68 10.69 -12.71 -18.28
N MET A 69 10.60 -13.95 -18.76
CA MET A 69 9.39 -14.53 -19.31
C MET A 69 9.20 -15.97 -18.81
N HIS A 70 7.94 -16.37 -18.68
CA HIS A 70 7.54 -17.71 -18.26
C HIS A 70 6.36 -18.23 -19.09
N ALA A 71 6.19 -19.56 -19.14
CA ALA A 71 5.16 -20.27 -19.90
C ALA A 71 5.03 -19.77 -21.34
N ASN A 72 6.12 -19.86 -22.12
CA ASN A 72 6.21 -19.41 -23.51
C ASN A 72 5.83 -17.93 -23.71
N GLY A 73 6.20 -17.07 -22.77
CA GLY A 73 5.96 -15.62 -22.85
C GLY A 73 4.57 -15.16 -22.42
N ARG A 74 3.71 -16.09 -21.96
CA ARG A 74 2.40 -15.76 -21.39
C ARG A 74 2.52 -14.90 -20.14
N PHE A 75 3.50 -15.20 -19.29
CA PHE A 75 3.81 -14.41 -18.11
C PHE A 75 5.16 -13.72 -18.31
N LYS A 76 5.25 -12.45 -17.91
CA LYS A 76 6.38 -11.56 -18.11
C LYS A 76 6.67 -10.86 -16.78
N ALA A 77 7.94 -10.69 -16.48
CA ALA A 77 8.34 -9.90 -15.32
C ALA A 77 7.87 -8.44 -15.47
N GLY A 78 7.81 -7.75 -14.35
CA GLY A 78 7.28 -6.41 -14.19
C GLY A 78 5.75 -6.33 -14.24
N LYS A 79 5.06 -7.40 -13.84
CA LYS A 79 3.59 -7.50 -13.87
C LYS A 79 3.01 -8.01 -12.56
N GLU A 80 1.76 -7.62 -12.34
CA GLU A 80 0.88 -8.04 -11.26
C GLU A 80 0.01 -9.18 -11.77
N TYR A 81 0.00 -10.32 -11.07
CA TYR A 81 -0.58 -11.59 -11.51
C TYR A 81 -1.60 -12.20 -10.54
N THR A 82 -2.16 -11.43 -9.62
CA THR A 82 -3.10 -11.97 -8.62
C THR A 82 -4.30 -12.64 -9.29
N TYR A 83 -4.96 -11.95 -10.23
CA TYR A 83 -6.11 -12.55 -10.92
C TYR A 83 -5.73 -13.85 -11.65
N GLU A 84 -4.64 -13.85 -12.42
CA GLU A 84 -4.20 -15.00 -13.18
C GLU A 84 -3.82 -16.19 -12.28
N ILE A 85 -3.17 -15.92 -11.15
CA ILE A 85 -2.75 -16.96 -10.21
C ILE A 85 -3.95 -17.57 -9.47
N TYR A 86 -4.92 -16.76 -9.05
CA TYR A 86 -6.04 -17.24 -8.25
C TYR A 86 -7.21 -17.76 -9.09
N SER A 87 -7.39 -17.28 -10.32
CA SER A 87 -8.56 -17.61 -11.15
C SER A 87 -8.25 -18.46 -12.38
N ILE A 88 -7.00 -18.50 -12.86
CA ILE A 88 -6.65 -19.13 -14.15
C ILE A 88 -5.59 -20.23 -13.98
N SER A 89 -4.62 -20.03 -13.08
CA SER A 89 -3.48 -20.93 -12.94
C SER A 89 -3.92 -22.31 -12.44
N PRO A 90 -3.55 -23.41 -13.14
CA PRO A 90 -3.83 -24.77 -12.67
C PRO A 90 -3.02 -25.14 -11.41
N HIS A 91 -2.05 -24.30 -11.04
CA HIS A 91 -1.15 -24.52 -9.92
C HIS A 91 -1.38 -23.56 -8.73
N GLY A 92 -2.23 -22.55 -8.91
CA GLY A 92 -2.62 -21.60 -7.87
C GLY A 92 -1.45 -20.83 -7.22
N LYS A 93 -1.74 -20.27 -6.04
CA LYS A 93 -0.81 -19.44 -5.24
C LYS A 93 0.44 -20.18 -4.74
N ALA A 94 0.39 -21.50 -4.63
CA ALA A 94 1.49 -22.32 -4.11
C ALA A 94 2.79 -22.17 -4.91
N ILE A 95 2.71 -21.83 -6.21
CA ILE A 95 3.91 -21.61 -7.04
C ILE A 95 4.73 -20.41 -6.59
N VAL A 96 4.07 -19.33 -6.16
CA VAL A 96 4.74 -18.08 -5.81
C VAL A 96 5.00 -17.98 -4.30
N GLU A 97 4.12 -18.56 -3.47
CA GLU A 97 4.27 -18.59 -2.00
C GLU A 97 5.49 -19.42 -1.53
N LYS A 98 6.11 -20.23 -2.41
CA LYS A 98 7.37 -20.92 -2.09
C LYS A 98 8.58 -19.99 -2.04
N TYR A 99 8.47 -18.78 -2.58
CA TYR A 99 9.52 -17.77 -2.54
C TYR A 99 9.23 -16.75 -1.46
N LYS A 100 10.27 -16.29 -0.77
CA LYS A 100 10.13 -15.20 0.19
C LYS A 100 9.84 -13.91 -0.59
N PRO A 101 8.76 -13.18 -0.27
CA PRO A 101 8.52 -11.89 -0.91
C PRO A 101 9.63 -10.90 -0.50
N ILE A 102 9.99 -10.03 -1.44
CA ILE A 102 10.91 -8.93 -1.19
C ILE A 102 10.17 -7.67 -0.75
N GLY A 103 8.86 -7.55 -0.95
CA GLY A 103 8.13 -6.39 -0.43
C GLY A 103 6.65 -6.40 -0.74
N ILE A 104 5.99 -5.31 -0.38
CA ILE A 104 4.59 -4.99 -0.66
C ILE A 104 4.54 -4.03 -1.85
N LEU A 105 3.64 -4.29 -2.79
CA LEU A 105 3.40 -3.41 -3.92
C LEU A 105 2.64 -2.16 -3.48
N GLY A 106 3.24 -0.99 -3.69
CA GLY A 106 2.65 0.32 -3.44
C GLY A 106 2.23 1.02 -4.73
N PHE A 107 1.00 1.52 -4.75
CA PHE A 107 0.45 2.33 -5.84
C PHE A 107 0.30 3.78 -5.39
N THR A 108 0.73 4.71 -6.23
CA THR A 108 0.35 6.11 -6.10
C THR A 108 -1.06 6.34 -6.67
N ILE A 109 -1.66 7.48 -6.34
CA ILE A 109 -2.94 7.89 -6.94
C ILE A 109 -2.84 7.96 -8.48
N GLU A 110 -1.67 8.36 -9.00
CA GLU A 110 -1.44 8.44 -10.45
C GLU A 110 -1.34 7.07 -11.10
N ASP A 111 -0.76 6.07 -10.40
CA ASP A 111 -0.75 4.69 -10.88
C ASP A 111 -2.18 4.15 -11.03
N LEU A 112 -3.04 4.38 -10.03
CA LEU A 112 -4.45 3.94 -10.11
C LEU A 112 -5.20 4.59 -11.28
N LYS A 113 -4.95 5.88 -11.55
CA LYS A 113 -5.56 6.57 -12.70
C LYS A 113 -5.13 5.98 -14.04
N LYS A 114 -3.83 5.66 -14.19
CA LYS A 114 -3.29 5.03 -15.40
C LYS A 114 -3.89 3.64 -15.64
N PHE A 115 -4.15 2.88 -14.58
CA PHE A 115 -4.72 1.55 -14.71
C PHE A 115 -6.20 1.55 -15.11
N ASN A 116 -6.97 2.55 -14.69
CA ASN A 116 -8.42 2.61 -14.90
C ASN A 116 -8.87 2.73 -16.37
N SER A 117 -7.94 2.80 -17.33
CA SER A 117 -8.25 2.58 -18.76
C SER A 117 -8.32 1.10 -19.18
N GLU A 118 -7.73 0.18 -18.39
CA GLU A 118 -7.61 -1.25 -18.73
C GLU A 118 -8.09 -2.20 -17.61
N LYS A 119 -7.92 -1.81 -16.34
CA LYS A 119 -8.34 -2.54 -15.13
C LYS A 119 -9.09 -1.60 -14.21
N PHE A 120 -10.09 -2.08 -13.48
CA PHE A 120 -10.72 -1.30 -12.42
C PHE A 120 -9.99 -1.55 -11.11
N LEU A 121 -9.06 -0.65 -10.77
CA LEU A 121 -8.38 -0.64 -9.48
C LEU A 121 -8.98 0.43 -8.58
N ILE A 122 -9.29 0.04 -7.34
CA ILE A 122 -9.83 0.93 -6.31
C ILE A 122 -8.98 0.85 -5.06
N SER A 123 -9.01 1.90 -4.25
CA SER A 123 -8.48 1.85 -2.89
C SER A 123 -9.60 1.95 -1.87
N TYR A 124 -9.51 1.15 -0.82
CA TYR A 124 -10.39 1.20 0.34
C TYR A 124 -9.59 0.88 1.60
N GLU A 125 -9.67 1.76 2.61
CA GLU A 125 -8.92 1.62 3.87
C GLU A 125 -7.40 1.39 3.66
N GLY A 126 -6.83 2.00 2.63
CA GLY A 126 -5.41 1.91 2.27
C GLY A 126 -4.99 0.65 1.49
N ILE A 127 -5.90 -0.29 1.27
CA ILE A 127 -5.67 -1.48 0.43
C ILE A 127 -6.09 -1.14 -1.00
N VAL A 128 -5.31 -1.58 -1.98
CA VAL A 128 -5.69 -1.54 -3.39
C VAL A 128 -6.27 -2.88 -3.80
N TYR A 129 -7.46 -2.83 -4.40
CA TYR A 129 -8.17 -4.00 -4.91
C TYR A 129 -8.29 -3.92 -6.43
N ASP A 130 -8.05 -5.05 -7.10
CA ASP A 130 -8.47 -5.29 -8.47
C ASP A 130 -9.88 -5.87 -8.45
N VAL A 131 -10.82 -5.12 -9.02
CA VAL A 131 -12.25 -5.46 -9.07
C VAL A 131 -12.72 -5.71 -10.51
N THR A 132 -11.78 -5.75 -11.46
CA THR A 132 -12.05 -5.77 -12.91
C THR A 132 -12.99 -6.89 -13.32
N ASN A 133 -12.81 -8.07 -12.74
CA ASN A 133 -13.53 -9.29 -13.11
C ASN A 133 -14.66 -9.66 -12.14
N SER A 134 -15.04 -8.75 -11.22
CA SER A 134 -16.08 -8.99 -10.22
C SER A 134 -17.47 -8.64 -10.76
N LYS A 135 -18.35 -9.64 -10.83
CA LYS A 135 -19.77 -9.43 -11.16
C LYS A 135 -20.50 -8.75 -10.01
N THR A 136 -20.24 -9.19 -8.78
CA THR A 136 -20.81 -8.59 -7.56
C THR A 136 -20.47 -7.11 -7.47
N TRP A 137 -19.22 -6.73 -7.75
CA TRP A 137 -18.81 -5.33 -7.78
C TRP A 137 -19.57 -4.55 -8.83
N LYS A 138 -19.64 -5.06 -10.05
CA LYS A 138 -20.36 -4.43 -11.17
C LYS A 138 -21.82 -4.18 -10.82
N GLU A 139 -22.49 -5.14 -10.18
CA GLU A 139 -23.89 -5.06 -9.82
C GLU A 139 -24.16 -4.11 -8.64
N LYS A 140 -23.32 -4.16 -7.59
CA LYS A 140 -23.55 -3.38 -6.35
C LYS A 140 -22.99 -1.96 -6.40
N ILE A 141 -21.89 -1.74 -7.08
CA ILE A 141 -21.15 -0.46 -7.10
C ILE A 141 -21.10 0.13 -8.51
N GLY A 142 -20.81 -0.73 -9.49
CA GLY A 142 -20.56 -0.34 -10.87
C GLY A 142 -19.14 0.19 -11.10
N PHE A 143 -18.77 0.27 -12.38
CA PHE A 143 -17.44 0.72 -12.81
C PHE A 143 -17.41 2.19 -13.24
N ASN A 144 -18.56 2.81 -13.51
CA ASN A 144 -18.64 4.25 -13.65
C ASN A 144 -18.58 4.88 -12.24
N LEU A 145 -17.37 5.32 -11.92
CA LEU A 145 -17.01 5.97 -10.67
C LEU A 145 -16.80 7.48 -10.85
N GLU A 146 -17.14 8.04 -12.02
CA GLU A 146 -17.06 9.48 -12.24
C GLU A 146 -17.91 10.20 -11.20
N ASN A 147 -17.26 11.14 -10.49
CA ASN A 147 -17.83 11.90 -9.37
C ASN A 147 -18.26 11.06 -8.14
N LYS A 148 -17.96 9.76 -8.10
CA LYS A 148 -18.20 8.91 -6.93
C LYS A 148 -16.95 8.81 -6.08
N GLU A 149 -17.07 9.25 -4.84
CA GLU A 149 -16.09 8.99 -3.79
C GLU A 149 -16.23 7.55 -3.30
N VAL A 150 -15.52 6.65 -3.95
CA VAL A 150 -15.63 5.19 -3.74
C VAL A 150 -15.59 4.81 -2.26
N THR A 151 -14.62 5.35 -1.51
CA THR A 151 -14.45 5.06 -0.07
C THR A 151 -15.68 5.49 0.75
N TYR A 152 -16.25 6.66 0.47
CA TYR A 152 -17.45 7.16 1.16
C TYR A 152 -18.67 6.32 0.83
N PHE A 153 -18.86 6.03 -0.46
CA PHE A 153 -19.96 5.22 -0.94
C PHE A 153 -19.95 3.81 -0.32
N ILE A 154 -18.79 3.15 -0.30
CA ILE A 154 -18.62 1.82 0.31
C ILE A 154 -19.02 1.84 1.80
N LYS A 155 -18.56 2.85 2.56
CA LYS A 155 -18.87 2.95 3.99
C LYS A 155 -20.34 3.25 4.24
N GLU A 156 -20.95 4.15 3.47
CA GLU A 156 -22.37 4.48 3.57
C GLU A 156 -23.25 3.25 3.30
N LYS A 157 -22.91 2.47 2.27
CA LYS A 157 -23.63 1.24 1.91
C LYS A 157 -23.25 0.02 2.75
N LYS A 158 -22.28 0.16 3.66
CA LYS A 158 -21.74 -0.92 4.50
C LYS A 158 -21.20 -2.10 3.68
N TYR A 159 -20.57 -1.81 2.54
CA TYR A 159 -19.92 -2.79 1.66
C TYR A 159 -18.46 -3.02 2.07
N SER A 160 -18.15 -3.12 3.36
CA SER A 160 -16.77 -3.09 3.87
C SER A 160 -16.02 -4.42 3.84
N ASP A 161 -16.72 -5.53 3.57
CA ASP A 161 -16.12 -6.86 3.50
C ASP A 161 -16.20 -7.42 2.08
N PHE A 162 -15.05 -7.37 1.38
CA PHE A 162 -14.91 -7.89 0.02
C PHE A 162 -14.49 -9.36 -0.02
N THR A 163 -14.19 -10.01 1.11
CA THR A 163 -13.72 -11.40 1.14
C THR A 163 -14.75 -12.40 0.62
N THR A 164 -16.02 -11.99 0.61
CA THR A 164 -17.16 -12.78 0.12
C THR A 164 -17.54 -12.45 -1.33
N TRP A 165 -16.87 -11.48 -1.97
CA TRP A 165 -17.22 -11.00 -3.30
C TRP A 165 -16.41 -11.77 -4.36
N ASP A 166 -17.05 -12.09 -5.49
CA ASP A 166 -16.37 -12.82 -6.56
C ASP A 166 -15.28 -11.96 -7.20
N ASN A 167 -14.10 -12.55 -7.41
CA ASN A 167 -12.98 -11.95 -8.15
C ASN A 167 -12.59 -10.53 -7.70
N VAL A 168 -12.70 -10.24 -6.40
CA VAL A 168 -12.13 -9.03 -5.79
C VAL A 168 -10.83 -9.42 -5.10
N TYR A 169 -9.72 -8.93 -5.64
CA TYR A 169 -8.39 -9.33 -5.19
C TYR A 169 -7.60 -8.16 -4.63
N GLN A 170 -6.99 -8.33 -3.46
CA GLN A 170 -5.99 -7.38 -2.99
C GLN A 170 -4.75 -7.47 -3.88
N VAL A 171 -4.29 -6.32 -4.38
CA VAL A 171 -3.11 -6.24 -5.27
C VAL A 171 -2.03 -5.31 -4.76
N GLY A 172 -2.24 -4.62 -3.64
CA GLY A 172 -1.22 -3.80 -3.00
C GLY A 172 -1.81 -2.80 -2.00
N ILE A 173 -1.07 -1.71 -1.76
CA ILE A 173 -1.49 -0.61 -0.90
C ILE A 173 -1.46 0.73 -1.62
N LEU A 174 -2.33 1.65 -1.21
CA LEU A 174 -2.25 3.03 -1.66
C LEU A 174 -1.21 3.77 -0.81
N ILE A 175 -0.32 4.49 -1.48
CA ILE A 175 0.75 5.25 -0.83
C ILE A 175 0.76 6.69 -1.33
N ILE A 176 1.23 7.58 -0.46
CA ILE A 176 1.58 8.95 -0.80
C ILE A 176 3.02 9.19 -0.35
N PRO A 177 3.96 9.43 -1.27
CA PRO A 177 5.29 9.90 -0.92
C PRO A 177 5.21 11.19 -0.10
N TYR A 178 6.00 11.31 0.97
CA TYR A 178 5.98 12.49 1.84
C TYR A 178 6.16 13.80 1.07
N ARG A 179 7.07 13.81 0.09
CA ARG A 179 7.30 14.97 -0.79
C ARG A 179 6.07 15.41 -1.59
N ASP A 180 5.12 14.52 -1.82
CA ASP A 180 3.91 14.78 -2.60
C ASP A 180 2.71 15.15 -1.69
N LEU A 181 2.81 14.91 -0.37
CA LEU A 181 1.71 15.15 0.58
C LEU A 181 1.22 16.61 0.53
N SER A 182 2.13 17.58 0.40
CA SER A 182 1.79 19.01 0.36
C SER A 182 0.91 19.42 -0.82
N MET A 183 0.82 18.60 -1.88
CA MET A 183 -0.08 18.85 -3.00
C MET A 183 -1.55 18.66 -2.60
N TYR A 184 -1.83 17.86 -1.58
CA TYR A 184 -3.17 17.55 -1.08
C TYR A 184 -3.59 18.50 0.04
N ASN A 185 -3.55 19.79 -0.27
CA ASN A 185 -3.74 20.87 0.70
C ASN A 185 -5.18 21.43 0.75
N GLY A 186 -6.15 20.82 0.07
CA GLY A 186 -7.55 21.27 0.08
C GLY A 186 -7.83 22.56 -0.71
N LYS A 187 -6.90 23.02 -1.55
CA LYS A 187 -7.02 24.25 -2.35
C LYS A 187 -6.97 23.93 -3.84
N ASN A 188 -7.48 24.83 -4.68
CA ASN A 188 -7.43 24.73 -6.15
C ASN A 188 -7.97 23.40 -6.71
N GLY A 189 -9.03 22.87 -6.09
CA GLY A 189 -9.63 21.59 -6.49
C GLY A 189 -8.89 20.34 -5.99
N MET A 190 -7.75 20.50 -5.29
CA MET A 190 -7.06 19.39 -4.66
C MET A 190 -7.79 18.93 -3.40
N LYS A 191 -7.75 17.63 -3.14
CA LYS A 191 -8.21 17.03 -1.89
C LYS A 191 -7.42 17.57 -0.70
N ALA A 192 -8.01 17.51 0.49
CA ALA A 192 -7.36 17.86 1.75
C ALA A 192 -6.98 16.57 2.49
N TYR A 193 -5.70 16.23 2.52
CA TYR A 193 -5.18 15.06 3.22
C TYR A 193 -4.30 15.46 4.39
N VAL A 194 -4.26 14.65 5.44
CA VAL A 194 -3.29 14.76 6.54
C VAL A 194 -2.67 13.40 6.80
N ALA A 195 -1.41 13.38 7.22
CA ALA A 195 -0.76 12.16 7.65
C ALA A 195 -0.67 12.10 9.17
N VAL A 196 -0.95 10.93 9.77
CA VAL A 196 -0.82 10.67 11.20
C VAL A 196 -0.37 9.23 11.41
N GLU A 197 0.71 9.04 12.17
CA GLU A 197 1.36 7.75 12.45
C GLU A 197 1.60 6.90 11.17
N GLY A 198 2.00 7.56 10.08
CA GLY A 198 2.26 6.92 8.78
C GLY A 198 1.02 6.53 7.99
N LYS A 199 -0.18 6.90 8.44
CA LYS A 199 -1.45 6.71 7.72
C LYS A 199 -1.90 8.02 7.11
N ILE A 200 -2.45 7.99 5.90
CA ILE A 200 -3.05 9.13 5.23
C ILE A 200 -4.55 9.12 5.48
N TYR A 201 -5.07 10.26 5.92
CA TYR A 201 -6.50 10.48 6.14
C TYR A 201 -7.06 11.54 5.18
N ASP A 202 -8.19 11.24 4.55
CA ASP A 202 -8.98 12.21 3.80
C ASP A 202 -9.87 13.03 4.75
N VAL A 203 -9.57 14.31 4.85
CA VAL A 203 -10.30 15.29 5.68
C VAL A 203 -11.14 16.25 4.83
N SER A 204 -11.20 16.05 3.50
CA SER A 204 -11.86 16.96 2.55
C SER A 204 -13.32 17.24 2.87
N TYR A 205 -14.02 16.28 3.48
CA TYR A 205 -15.45 16.37 3.81
C TYR A 205 -15.71 16.86 5.23
N SER A 206 -14.65 17.09 6.01
CA SER A 206 -14.78 17.62 7.35
C SER A 206 -15.00 19.12 7.32
N LYS A 207 -16.13 19.59 7.89
CA LYS A 207 -16.41 21.02 8.07
C LYS A 207 -15.31 21.76 8.85
N ARG A 208 -14.52 21.02 9.64
CA ARG A 208 -13.41 21.55 10.43
C ARG A 208 -12.10 21.73 9.64
N TRP A 209 -12.06 21.28 8.38
CA TRP A 209 -10.90 21.33 7.47
C TRP A 209 -11.23 22.08 6.17
N LYS A 210 -12.19 23.01 6.20
CA LYS A 210 -12.60 23.77 5.02
C LYS A 210 -11.39 24.45 4.38
N ASN A 211 -11.24 24.28 3.06
CA ASN A 211 -10.10 24.79 2.27
C ASN A 211 -8.72 24.33 2.81
N GLY A 212 -8.69 23.15 3.43
CA GLY A 212 -7.49 22.57 4.04
C GLY A 212 -6.98 23.30 5.26
N ASN A 213 -7.81 24.11 5.93
CA ASN A 213 -7.41 24.83 7.13
C ASN A 213 -8.14 24.24 8.36
N HIS A 214 -7.37 23.93 9.40
CA HIS A 214 -7.91 23.56 10.70
C HIS A 214 -7.64 24.65 11.73
N LEU A 215 -8.67 25.46 11.99
CA LEU A 215 -8.69 26.50 13.04
C LEU A 215 -7.53 27.50 12.95
N ASN A 216 -7.02 27.78 11.75
CA ASN A 216 -5.83 28.62 11.51
C ASN A 216 -4.55 28.16 12.23
N LYS A 217 -4.48 26.88 12.62
CA LYS A 217 -3.33 26.29 13.33
C LYS A 217 -2.63 25.21 12.53
N HIS A 218 -3.37 24.43 11.74
CA HIS A 218 -2.84 23.33 10.96
C HIS A 218 -3.37 23.37 9.54
N SER A 219 -2.57 22.88 8.60
CA SER A 219 -2.92 22.82 7.19
C SER A 219 -3.03 21.37 6.72
N ALA A 220 -3.92 21.12 5.77
CA ALA A 220 -3.87 19.90 4.98
C ALA A 220 -2.60 19.89 4.13
N GLY A 221 -2.13 18.69 3.78
CA GLY A 221 -0.84 18.45 3.18
C GLY A 221 0.30 18.32 4.19
N GLU A 222 -0.01 18.21 5.49
CA GLU A 222 0.96 18.09 6.57
C GLU A 222 0.91 16.70 7.23
N GLU A 223 2.06 16.30 7.77
CA GLU A 223 2.20 15.18 8.71
C GLU A 223 2.03 15.77 10.12
N LEU A 224 1.00 15.34 10.83
CA LEU A 224 0.48 15.98 12.06
C LEU A 224 0.58 15.09 13.30
N THR A 225 1.38 14.02 13.27
CA THR A 225 1.52 13.09 14.40
C THR A 225 1.92 13.81 15.67
N TYR A 226 2.95 14.65 15.61
CA TYR A 226 3.44 15.37 16.78
C TYR A 226 2.38 16.32 17.36
N GLU A 227 1.75 17.10 16.49
CA GLU A 227 0.73 18.09 16.82
C GLU A 227 -0.49 17.43 17.47
N ILE A 228 -0.94 16.31 16.91
CA ILE A 228 -2.07 15.55 17.44
C ILE A 228 -1.73 14.93 18.79
N ILE A 229 -0.55 14.33 18.95
CA ILE A 229 -0.17 13.68 20.21
C ILE A 229 0.08 14.69 21.33
N LYS A 230 0.66 15.85 21.02
CA LYS A 230 1.11 16.81 22.04
C LYS A 230 0.12 17.93 22.33
N PHE A 231 -0.62 18.42 21.33
CA PHE A 231 -1.38 19.66 21.46
C PHE A 231 -2.87 19.51 21.17
N SER A 232 -3.31 18.43 20.51
CA SER A 232 -4.74 18.24 20.23
C SER A 232 -5.53 18.02 21.53
N PRO A 233 -6.58 18.82 21.80
CA PRO A 233 -7.46 18.61 22.95
C PRO A 233 -8.32 17.33 22.83
N HIS A 234 -8.23 16.62 21.71
CA HIS A 234 -9.03 15.42 21.42
C HIS A 234 -8.18 14.20 21.03
N GLY A 235 -6.85 14.36 20.93
CA GLY A 235 -5.92 13.33 20.48
C GLY A 235 -6.36 12.66 19.17
N MET A 236 -6.08 11.35 19.06
CA MET A 236 -6.33 10.54 17.87
C MET A 236 -7.81 10.22 17.61
N LYS A 237 -8.70 10.33 18.62
CA LYS A 237 -10.10 9.87 18.56
C LYS A 237 -10.92 10.48 17.41
N LYS A 238 -10.53 11.66 16.92
CA LYS A 238 -11.26 12.29 15.81
C LYS A 238 -10.94 11.67 14.45
N LEU A 239 -9.84 10.92 14.33
CA LEU A 239 -9.48 10.21 13.12
C LEU A 239 -10.49 9.11 12.76
N ASP A 240 -11.20 8.55 13.74
CA ASP A 240 -12.28 7.57 13.52
C ASP A 240 -13.45 8.11 12.66
N ASN A 241 -13.58 9.44 12.59
CA ASN A 241 -14.64 10.13 11.83
C ASN A 241 -14.21 10.54 10.41
N VAL A 242 -12.95 10.32 10.06
CA VAL A 242 -12.40 10.58 8.72
C VAL A 242 -11.85 9.27 8.15
N PHE A 243 -11.44 9.30 6.89
CA PHE A 243 -11.23 8.06 6.13
C PHE A 243 -9.75 7.85 5.93
N LYS A 244 -9.23 6.70 6.37
CA LYS A 244 -7.89 6.27 6.01
C LYS A 244 -7.89 5.87 4.54
N ILE A 245 -7.07 6.52 3.73
CA ILE A 245 -7.01 6.26 2.29
C ILE A 245 -5.74 5.53 1.88
N GLY A 246 -4.67 5.58 2.68
CA GLY A 246 -3.38 5.02 2.31
C GLY A 246 -2.32 5.22 3.38
N TYR A 247 -1.07 5.05 2.97
CA TYR A 247 0.10 5.13 3.85
C TYR A 247 1.06 6.23 3.39
N LEU A 248 1.62 6.97 4.34
CA LEU A 248 2.68 7.94 4.10
C LEU A 248 4.00 7.18 3.93
N VAL A 249 4.72 7.46 2.86
CA VAL A 249 5.98 6.78 2.57
C VAL A 249 7.13 7.76 2.33
N PHE A 250 8.33 7.42 2.82
CA PHE A 250 9.53 8.25 2.73
C PHE A 250 10.55 7.60 1.81
N GLN A 251 11.11 8.35 0.88
CA GLN A 251 12.15 7.82 0.01
C GLN A 251 13.43 7.66 0.85
N LYS A 252 13.99 6.44 0.88
CA LYS A 252 15.15 6.10 1.72
C LYS A 252 16.39 6.98 1.49
N ASN A 253 16.59 7.48 0.27
CA ASN A 253 17.79 8.24 -0.10
C ASN A 253 17.68 9.75 0.22
N GLU A 254 16.56 10.19 0.80
CA GLU A 254 16.36 11.56 1.24
C GLU A 254 16.66 11.66 2.75
N ASN A 255 17.28 12.77 3.18
CA ASN A 255 17.63 12.97 4.59
C ASN A 255 16.38 13.30 5.42
N TYR A 256 15.71 12.26 5.91
CA TYR A 256 14.57 12.40 6.82
C TYR A 256 14.91 11.97 8.25
N THR A 257 14.46 12.75 9.23
CA THR A 257 14.48 12.32 10.65
C THR A 257 13.12 11.72 11.00
N ILE A 258 12.93 10.44 10.69
CA ILE A 258 11.65 9.73 10.91
C ILE A 258 11.67 8.91 12.20
N LYS A 259 10.54 8.87 12.91
CA LYS A 259 10.27 7.81 13.88
C LYS A 259 9.74 6.64 13.08
N GLU A 260 10.61 5.69 12.80
CA GLU A 260 10.24 4.50 12.07
C GLU A 260 9.25 3.69 12.91
N ASN A 261 8.13 3.29 12.33
CA ASN A 261 7.34 2.21 12.92
C ASN A 261 7.90 0.83 12.54
N LYS A 262 8.82 0.72 11.56
CA LYS A 262 9.69 -0.43 11.25
C LYS A 262 10.67 -0.12 10.09
N VAL A 263 11.93 -0.57 10.21
CA VAL A 263 13.05 -0.34 9.28
C VAL A 263 12.95 -1.25 8.06
N PHE A 264 13.19 -0.72 6.84
CA PHE A 264 13.42 -1.54 5.66
C PHE A 264 14.58 -0.98 4.79
N LYS A 265 15.58 -1.81 4.42
CA LYS A 265 16.75 -1.49 3.54
C LYS A 265 16.58 -1.59 1.97
N ASN A 266 16.36 -0.46 1.27
CA ASN A 266 16.17 -0.26 -0.21
C ASN A 266 14.69 -0.27 -0.67
N GLY A 267 14.06 0.90 -0.66
CA GLY A 267 12.64 1.11 -0.98
C GLY A 267 12.12 2.38 -0.30
N TYR A 268 10.80 2.61 -0.34
CA TYR A 268 10.20 3.63 0.53
C TYR A 268 9.91 3.05 1.92
N LEU A 269 9.98 3.90 2.95
CA LEU A 269 9.71 3.57 4.35
C LEU A 269 8.34 4.10 4.77
N ILE A 270 7.49 3.29 5.41
CA ILE A 270 6.30 3.81 6.10
C ILE A 270 6.72 4.35 7.46
N GLY A 271 6.37 5.60 7.75
CA GLY A 271 6.77 6.25 9.01
C GLY A 271 6.09 7.59 9.23
N TYR A 272 6.56 8.33 10.22
CA TYR A 272 6.13 9.70 10.52
C TYR A 272 7.32 10.53 11.02
N CYS A 273 7.20 11.85 11.00
CA CYS A 273 8.31 12.72 11.40
C CYS A 273 8.63 12.53 12.89
N ASN A 274 9.91 12.55 13.25
CA ASN A 274 10.29 12.63 14.66
C ASN A 274 9.77 13.94 15.28
N ALA A 275 9.58 13.92 16.61
CA ALA A 275 9.24 15.11 17.36
C ALA A 275 10.26 16.24 17.08
N PRO A 276 9.82 17.49 16.94
CA PRO A 276 10.72 18.63 16.75
C PRO A 276 11.79 18.68 17.85
N GLN A 277 13.05 18.79 17.46
CA GLN A 277 14.13 19.05 18.39
C GLN A 277 14.33 20.57 18.53
N LYS A 278 14.62 21.04 19.75
CA LYS A 278 15.05 22.43 19.95
C LYS A 278 16.48 22.57 19.43
N ILE A 279 16.65 23.29 18.32
CA ILE A 279 17.96 23.78 17.87
C ILE A 279 17.98 25.29 18.11
N GLY A 280 18.61 25.73 19.20
CA GLY A 280 18.54 27.12 19.66
C GLY A 280 17.13 27.49 20.16
N GLN A 281 16.63 28.67 19.78
CA GLN A 281 15.30 29.18 20.21
C GLN A 281 14.14 28.87 19.25
N LYS A 282 14.39 28.21 18.10
CA LYS A 282 13.33 27.91 17.11
C LYS A 282 12.97 26.43 17.11
N LEU A 283 11.67 26.15 17.11
CA LEU A 283 11.11 24.85 16.70
C LEU A 283 11.09 24.83 15.16
N ARG A 284 11.68 23.80 14.53
CA ARG A 284 11.51 23.54 13.09
C ARG A 284 10.62 22.32 12.89
N ASN A 285 9.80 22.30 11.85
CA ASN A 285 9.13 21.07 11.39
C ASN A 285 10.17 20.22 10.63
N PHE A 286 10.45 19.02 11.13
CA PHE A 286 11.74 18.33 10.94
C PHE A 286 11.71 17.10 10.03
N CYS A 287 10.73 16.95 9.14
CA CYS A 287 10.86 15.83 8.21
C CYS A 287 12.08 16.04 7.30
N LYS A 288 12.26 17.18 6.64
CA LYS A 288 13.52 17.47 5.93
C LYS A 288 14.54 18.13 6.86
N THR A 289 15.75 17.57 6.94
CA THR A 289 16.92 18.23 7.55
C THR A 289 17.34 19.46 6.77
#